data_AF-A0A0B0PSZ8-F1
#
_entry.id   AF-A0A0B0PSZ8-F1
#
_cell.length_a   1.000
_cell.length_b   1.000
_cell.length_c   1.000
_cell.angle_alpha   90.00
_cell.angle_beta   90.00
_cell.angle_gamma   90.00
#
_symmetry.space_group_name_H-M   'P 1'
#
loop_
_entity.id
_entity.type
_entity.pdbx_description
1 polymer ?
#
loop_
_entity_poly.entity_id
_entity_poly.type
_entity_poly.pdbx_seq_one_letter_code
_entity_poly.pdbx_strand_id
1 'polypeptide(L)'
;MDNRVDEAGSLWNMVLHTQSRSISKRLFSGMISLFDHHSMPDKIIEVFADMEELCVRPDENTVKKVTRAFQELGKEDKQKLVLRRYMSKWKYIHFNGERVRVKRYTSDED
;
A
#
# COMPACT_ATOMS: atom_id res chain seq x y z
N MET A 1 18.87 -1.79 -16.45
CA MET A 1 18.78 -0.64 -15.51
C MET A 1 18.26 -1.10 -14.13
N ASP A 2 18.43 -2.38 -13.76
CA ASP A 2 17.83 -2.97 -12.56
C ASP A 2 18.61 -2.75 -11.26
N ASN A 3 19.89 -2.35 -11.36
CA ASN A 3 20.77 -2.16 -10.20
C ASN A 3 20.24 -1.15 -9.16
N ARG A 4 19.39 -0.20 -9.57
CA ARG A 4 18.84 0.84 -8.68
C ARG A 4 17.73 0.32 -7.77
N VAL A 5 16.95 -0.66 -8.23
CA VAL A 5 15.87 -1.24 -7.42
C VAL A 5 16.45 -2.19 -6.38
N ASP A 6 17.46 -2.97 -6.76
CA ASP A 6 18.20 -3.85 -5.85
C ASP A 6 18.96 -3.06 -4.78
N GLU A 7 19.56 -1.93 -5.16
CA GLU A 7 20.20 -0.99 -4.24
C GLU A 7 19.16 -0.43 -3.24
N ALA A 8 17.99 0.01 -3.71
CA ALA A 8 16.92 0.50 -2.85
C ALA A 8 16.39 -0.59 -1.90
N GLY A 9 16.24 -1.83 -2.36
CA GLY A 9 15.87 -2.97 -1.53
C GLY A 9 16.92 -3.28 -0.45
N SER A 10 18.20 -3.20 -0.80
CA SER A 10 19.31 -3.39 0.15
C SER A 10 19.33 -2.30 1.23
N LEU A 11 19.11 -1.04 0.83
CA LEU A 11 19.00 0.09 1.76
C LEU A 11 17.76 -0.04 2.65
N TRP A 12 16.64 -0.53 2.13
CA TRP A 12 15.43 -0.77 2.90
C TRP A 12 15.67 -1.76 4.04
N ASN A 13 16.31 -2.90 3.74
CA ASN A 13 16.67 -3.90 4.75
C ASN A 13 17.62 -3.31 5.80
N MET A 14 18.59 -2.50 5.38
CA MET A 14 19.48 -1.82 6.32
C MET A 14 18.71 -0.88 7.26
N VAL A 15 17.78 -0.09 6.74
CA VAL A 15 16.95 0.84 7.53
C VAL A 15 16.05 0.08 8.51
N LEU A 16 15.41 -1.01 8.08
CA LEU A 16 14.58 -1.85 8.94
C LEU A 16 15.35 -2.40 10.13
N HIS A 17 16.55 -2.94 9.89
CA HIS A 17 17.38 -3.52 10.95
C HIS A 17 18.01 -2.46 11.87
N THR A 18 18.31 -1.27 11.36
CA THR A 18 18.97 -0.21 12.13
C THR A 18 17.97 0.62 12.94
N GLN A 19 16.82 0.94 12.36
CA GLN A 19 15.85 1.90 12.90
C GLN A 19 14.56 1.19 13.32
N SER A 20 14.64 0.34 14.34
CA SER A 20 13.52 -0.50 14.79
C SER A 20 12.34 0.26 15.44
N ARG A 21 12.49 1.56 15.74
CA ARG A 21 11.52 2.29 16.59
C ARG A 21 10.64 3.31 15.88
N SER A 22 10.98 3.80 14.68
CA SER A 22 10.12 4.77 13.98
C SER A 22 10.48 4.97 12.51
N ILE A 23 10.00 4.08 11.63
CA ILE A 23 10.06 4.34 10.19
C ILE A 23 8.83 5.15 9.78
N SER A 24 9.04 6.22 9.02
CA SER A 24 7.93 7.09 8.61
C SER A 24 7.03 6.39 7.57
N LYS A 25 5.72 6.61 7.67
CA LYS A 25 4.74 6.16 6.65
C LYS A 25 5.15 6.55 5.23
N ARG A 26 5.77 7.72 5.04
CA ARG A 26 6.21 8.21 3.72
C ARG A 26 7.29 7.32 3.11
N LEU A 27 8.19 6.76 3.92
CA LEU A 27 9.22 5.85 3.43
C LEU A 27 8.60 4.55 2.93
N PHE A 28 7.68 3.95 3.69
CA PHE A 28 6.93 2.77 3.23
C PHE A 28 6.15 3.05 1.94
N SER A 29 5.35 4.12 1.90
CA SER A 29 4.60 4.49 0.68
C SER A 29 5.53 4.75 -0.52
N GLY A 30 6.75 5.23 -0.26
CA GLY A 30 7.81 5.40 -1.26
C GLY A 30 8.31 4.06 -1.81
N MET A 31 8.71 3.13 -0.94
CA MET A 31 9.15 1.79 -1.32
C MET A 31 8.07 1.01 -2.08
N ILE A 32 6.83 1.05 -1.60
CA ILE A 32 5.69 0.44 -2.30
C ILE A 32 5.51 1.06 -3.68
N SER A 33 5.64 2.39 -3.81
CA SER A 33 5.51 3.04 -5.11
C SER A 33 6.65 2.71 -6.07
N LEU A 34 7.86 2.52 -5.55
CA LEU A 34 9.00 2.07 -6.32
C LEU A 34 8.74 0.66 -6.87
N PHE A 35 8.44 -0.31 -6.02
CA PHE A 35 8.20 -1.70 -6.45
C PHE A 35 6.99 -1.84 -7.37
N ASP A 36 5.96 -1.03 -7.15
CA ASP A 36 4.79 -0.94 -8.01
C ASP A 36 5.11 -0.47 -9.44
N HIS A 37 6.03 0.50 -9.58
CA HIS A 37 6.49 0.96 -10.89
C HIS A 37 7.31 -0.11 -11.64
N HIS A 38 7.94 -1.03 -10.91
CA HIS A 38 8.75 -2.12 -11.46
C HIS A 38 7.99 -3.46 -11.54
N SER A 39 6.67 -3.46 -11.34
CA SER A 39 5.83 -4.66 -11.39
C SER A 39 6.34 -5.79 -10.48
N MET A 40 6.73 -5.44 -9.25
CA MET A 40 7.24 -6.38 -8.24
C MET A 40 6.22 -6.60 -7.11
N PRO A 41 5.11 -7.31 -7.35
CA PRO A 41 4.02 -7.47 -6.38
C PRO A 41 4.45 -8.19 -5.10
N ASP A 42 5.38 -9.14 -5.17
CA ASP A 42 5.92 -9.82 -3.99
C ASP A 42 6.61 -8.85 -3.03
N LYS A 43 7.42 -7.93 -3.57
CA LYS A 43 8.12 -6.91 -2.78
C LYS A 43 7.18 -5.87 -2.17
N ILE A 44 6.09 -5.53 -2.87
CA ILE A 44 5.04 -4.69 -2.31
C ILE A 44 4.42 -5.34 -1.07
N ILE A 45 4.18 -6.65 -1.11
CA ILE A 45 3.59 -7.40 0.02
C ILE A 45 4.57 -7.52 1.17
N GLU A 46 5.87 -7.74 0.92
CA GLU A 46 6.91 -7.73 1.96
C GLU A 46 6.89 -6.39 2.72
N VAL A 47 7.01 -5.27 2.01
CA VAL A 47 6.99 -3.93 2.64
C VAL A 47 5.67 -3.66 3.37
N PHE A 48 4.55 -4.14 2.85
CA PHE A 48 3.25 -4.02 3.53
C PHE A 48 3.18 -4.87 4.81
N ALA A 49 3.78 -6.06 4.82
CA ALA A 49 3.89 -6.86 6.04
C ALA A 49 4.72 -6.13 7.10
N ASP A 50 5.82 -5.50 6.70
CA ASP A 50 6.63 -4.66 7.60
C ASP A 50 5.82 -3.47 8.16
N MET A 51 4.94 -2.85 7.35
CA MET A 51 4.03 -1.80 7.83
C MET A 51 3.07 -2.33 8.90
N GLU A 52 2.47 -3.50 8.68
CA GLU A 52 1.56 -4.13 9.64
C GLU A 52 2.27 -4.46 10.95
N GLU A 53 3.47 -5.04 10.88
CA GLU A 53 4.28 -5.42 12.04
C GLU A 53 4.66 -4.19 12.88
N LEU A 54 5.00 -3.09 12.22
CA LEU A 54 5.36 -1.82 12.86
C LEU A 54 4.15 -0.93 13.17
N CYS A 55 2.93 -1.46 13.05
CA CYS A 55 1.67 -0.76 13.30
C CYS A 55 1.53 0.57 12.51
N VAL A 56 2.15 0.68 11.34
CA VAL A 56 2.11 1.86 10.48
C VAL A 56 0.89 1.78 9.57
N ARG A 57 -0.11 2.63 9.83
CA ARG A 57 -1.34 2.65 9.02
C ARG A 57 -1.04 3.11 7.57
N PRO A 58 -1.41 2.33 6.54
CA PRO A 58 -1.24 2.74 5.14
C PRO A 58 -2.16 3.90 4.78
N ASP A 59 -1.72 4.73 3.82
CA ASP A 59 -2.60 5.68 3.16
C ASP A 59 -3.42 5.00 2.05
N GLU A 60 -4.44 5.68 1.53
CA GLU A 60 -5.35 5.10 0.54
C GLU A 60 -4.64 4.70 -0.76
N ASN A 61 -3.62 5.44 -1.18
CA ASN A 61 -2.88 5.11 -2.39
C ASN A 61 -2.07 3.82 -2.19
N THR A 62 -1.43 3.70 -1.03
CA THR A 62 -0.77 2.46 -0.60
C THR A 62 -1.74 1.29 -0.57
N VAL A 63 -2.93 1.46 0.01
CA VAL A 63 -3.96 0.40 0.03
C VAL A 63 -4.28 -0.08 -1.39
N LYS A 64 -4.48 0.82 -2.35
CA LYS A 64 -4.78 0.45 -3.74
C LYS A 64 -3.66 -0.40 -4.36
N LYS A 65 -2.40 0.01 -4.19
CA LYS A 65 -1.23 -0.72 -4.72
C LYS A 65 -1.09 -2.10 -4.10
N VAL A 66 -1.23 -2.20 -2.78
CA VAL A 66 -1.20 -3.48 -2.05
C VAL A 66 -2.33 -4.39 -2.48
N THR A 67 -3.54 -3.86 -2.66
CA THR A 67 -4.69 -4.67 -3.11
C THR A 67 -4.50 -5.18 -4.53
N ARG A 68 -3.90 -4.38 -5.41
CA ARG A 68 -3.53 -4.82 -6.76
C ARG A 68 -2.45 -5.90 -6.72
N ALA A 69 -1.42 -5.74 -5.89
CA ALA A 69 -0.37 -6.75 -5.73
C ALA A 69 -0.94 -8.10 -5.23
N PHE A 70 -1.88 -8.09 -4.28
CA PHE A 70 -2.57 -9.31 -3.86
C PHE A 70 -3.38 -9.93 -4.99
N GLN A 71 -4.06 -9.13 -5.80
CA GLN A 71 -4.83 -9.62 -6.95
C GLN A 71 -3.92 -10.25 -8.01
N GLU A 72 -2.79 -9.61 -8.34
CA GLU A 72 -1.80 -10.12 -9.31
C GLU A 72 -1.20 -11.46 -8.88
N LEU A 73 -1.08 -11.69 -7.57
CA LEU A 73 -0.63 -12.97 -7.02
C LEU A 73 -1.76 -13.98 -6.74
N GLY A 74 -2.99 -13.70 -7.18
CA GLY A 74 -4.15 -14.57 -6.98
C GLY A 74 -4.60 -14.72 -5.52
N LYS A 75 -4.25 -13.77 -4.64
CA LYS A 75 -4.54 -13.78 -3.19
C LYS A 75 -5.75 -12.89 -2.86
N GLU A 76 -6.88 -13.13 -3.52
CA GLU A 76 -8.09 -12.30 -3.43
C GLU A 76 -8.67 -12.21 -2.01
N ASP A 77 -8.56 -13.26 -1.21
CA ASP A 77 -9.03 -13.23 0.20
C ASP A 77 -8.28 -12.17 1.00
N LYS A 78 -6.96 -12.08 0.81
CA LYS A 78 -6.11 -11.06 1.46
C LYS A 78 -6.42 -9.67 0.95
N GLN A 79 -6.69 -9.53 -0.36
CA GLN A 79 -7.14 -8.28 -0.96
C GLN A 79 -8.41 -7.77 -0.29
N LYS A 80 -9.43 -8.62 -0.13
CA LYS A 80 -10.70 -8.28 0.55
C LYS A 80 -10.48 -7.86 2.00
N LEU A 81 -9.60 -8.56 2.73
CA LEU A 81 -9.24 -8.19 4.10
C LEU A 81 -8.61 -6.79 4.20
N VAL A 82 -7.66 -6.48 3.32
CA VAL A 82 -7.00 -5.16 3.27
C VAL A 82 -8.00 -4.06 2.93
N LEU A 83 -8.85 -4.27 1.92
CA LEU A 83 -9.91 -3.34 1.56
C LEU A 83 -10.84 -3.08 2.73
N ARG A 84 -11.35 -4.13 3.37
CA ARG A 84 -12.26 -4.01 4.51
C ARG A 84 -11.64 -3.27 5.69
N ARG A 85 -10.34 -3.48 5.96
CA ARG A 85 -9.65 -2.88 7.12
C ARG A 85 -9.26 -1.43 6.91
N TYR A 86 -8.78 -1.08 5.70
CA TYR A 86 -8.14 0.21 5.48
C TYR A 86 -8.90 1.15 4.54
N MET A 87 -9.77 0.62 3.68
CA MET A 87 -10.48 1.44 2.71
C MET A 87 -11.68 2.13 3.35
N SER A 88 -11.68 3.47 3.30
CA SER A 88 -12.83 4.26 3.78
C SER A 88 -14.09 3.97 2.97
N LYS A 89 -15.25 3.89 3.64
CA LYS A 89 -16.56 3.82 2.97
C LYS A 89 -16.92 5.10 2.23
N TRP A 90 -16.30 6.22 2.60
CA TRP A 90 -16.56 7.54 2.04
C TRP A 90 -15.32 8.06 1.32
N LYS A 91 -15.51 8.69 0.16
CA LYS A 91 -14.47 9.44 -0.53
C LYS A 91 -14.92 10.88 -0.77
N TYR A 92 -13.96 11.79 -0.85
CA TYR A 92 -14.21 13.14 -1.31
C TYR A 92 -13.91 13.21 -2.80
N ILE A 93 -14.81 13.83 -3.54
CA ILE A 93 -14.63 14.15 -4.96
C ILE A 93 -14.79 15.65 -5.14
N HIS A 94 -14.18 16.19 -6.19
CA HIS A 94 -14.49 17.53 -6.64
C HIS A 94 -15.59 17.41 -7.71
N PHE A 95 -16.71 18.08 -7.49
CA PHE A 95 -17.84 18.13 -8.41
C PHE A 95 -18.32 19.58 -8.52
N ASN A 96 -18.32 20.12 -9.73
CA ASN A 96 -18.69 21.53 -10.00
C ASN A 96 -17.95 22.55 -9.12
N GLY A 97 -16.66 22.32 -8.85
CA GLY A 97 -15.85 23.21 -8.00
C GLY A 97 -16.04 23.01 -6.49
N GLU A 98 -16.99 22.17 -6.06
CA GLU A 98 -17.23 21.87 -4.65
C GLU A 98 -16.63 20.51 -4.25
N ARG A 99 -16.17 20.41 -2.99
CA ARG A 99 -15.71 19.14 -2.40
C ARG A 99 -16.89 18.40 -1.75
N VAL A 100 -17.40 17.40 -2.45
CA VAL A 100 -18.54 16.59 -1.99
C VAL A 100 -18.06 15.25 -1.45
N ARG A 101 -18.67 14.80 -0.33
CA ARG A 101 -18.42 13.46 0.25
C ARG A 101 -19.42 12.46 -0.33
N VAL A 102 -18.93 11.40 -0.96
CA VAL A 102 -19.76 10.36 -1.60
C VAL A 102 -19.45 8.98 -1.02
N LYS A 103 -20.48 8.12 -0.86
CA LYS A 103 -20.31 6.72 -0.46
C LYS A 103 -19.60 5.99 -1.61
N ARG A 104 -18.59 5.16 -1.30
CA ARG A 104 -18.02 4.24 -2.28
C ARG A 104 -19.02 3.12 -2.52
N TYR A 105 -19.27 2.80 -3.79
CA TYR A 105 -19.94 1.56 -4.14
C TYR A 105 -19.02 0.41 -3.76
N THR A 106 -19.43 -0.38 -2.78
CA THR A 106 -18.83 -1.67 -2.45
C THR A 106 -19.82 -2.71 -2.92
N SER A 107 -19.45 -3.54 -3.89
CA SER A 107 -20.27 -4.63 -4.43
C SER A 107 -20.53 -5.77 -3.43
N ASP A 108 -20.19 -5.57 -2.15
CA ASP A 108 -20.42 -6.53 -1.06
C ASP A 108 -21.81 -6.34 -0.39
N GLU A 109 -22.72 -5.59 -1.03
CA GLU A 109 -24.14 -5.52 -0.66
C GLU A 109 -24.95 -6.37 -1.67
N ASP A 110 -24.72 -7.69 -1.69
CA ASP A 110 -25.64 -8.73 -2.21
C ASP A 110 -25.39 -10.07 -1.48
#